data_AF-A0A9R1VEX8-F1
#
_entry.id   AF-A0A9R1VEX8-F1
#
_cell.length_a   1.000
_cell.length_b   1.000
_cell.length_c   1.000
_cell.angle_alpha   90.00
_cell.angle_beta   90.00
_cell.angle_gamma   90.00
#
_symmetry.space_group_name_H-M   'P 1'
#
loop_
_entity.id
_entity.type
_entity.pdbx_description
1 polymer ?
#
loop_
_entity_poly.entity_id
_entity_poly.type
_entity_poly.pdbx_seq_one_letter_code
_entity_poly.pdbx_strand_id
1 'polypeptide(L)'
;MNFIDVIGVVVSRTTIIPSQKKDKQRIHLELKNLDGVLLKVTLWGHFANKVSDYLDTHNTDDCVVIIVQFAKINDYRGNIGVASYYDVTTVFINTDIDEIKQFREKLAKDNESSQLSGTISLIRTKHVSLNDDFLKNNEVKTIYKSKESVQKIIPGVF
;
A
#
# COMPACT_ATOMS: atom_id res chain seq x y z
N MET A 1 -1.75 3.71 24.31
CA MET A 1 -1.76 4.18 22.90
C MET A 1 -1.05 3.12 22.07
N ASN A 2 -1.57 2.79 20.88
CA ASN A 2 -0.93 1.82 19.99
C ASN A 2 -0.13 2.59 18.93
N PHE A 3 1.18 2.41 18.92
CA PHE A 3 2.10 2.99 17.94
C PHE A 3 2.72 1.87 17.12
N ILE A 4 2.99 2.15 15.86
CA ILE A 4 3.60 1.19 14.94
C ILE A 4 4.80 1.81 14.24
N ASP A 5 5.77 0.97 13.95
CA ASP A 5 6.92 1.32 13.12
C ASP A 5 6.65 0.83 11.70
N VAL A 6 6.90 1.67 10.71
CA VAL A 6 6.68 1.34 9.31
C VAL A 6 7.92 1.66 8.49
N ILE A 7 8.21 0.81 7.51
CA ILE A 7 9.31 0.97 6.55
C ILE A 7 8.79 0.77 5.13
N GLY A 8 9.25 1.59 4.19
CA GLY A 8 8.91 1.42 2.79
C GLY A 8 9.62 2.38 1.86
N VAL A 9 9.50 2.11 0.55
CA VAL A 9 9.94 3.02 -0.52
C VAL A 9 8.91 4.11 -0.72
N VAL A 10 9.33 5.36 -0.81
CA VAL A 10 8.46 6.46 -1.22
C VAL A 10 8.12 6.30 -2.70
N VAL A 11 6.85 6.07 -3.02
CA VAL A 11 6.38 5.94 -4.42
C VAL A 11 5.61 7.17 -4.89
N SER A 12 5.02 7.93 -3.97
CA SER A 12 4.41 9.22 -4.29
C SER A 12 4.42 10.16 -3.08
N ARG A 13 4.33 11.47 -3.37
CA ARG A 13 4.22 12.54 -2.37
C ARG A 13 3.31 13.66 -2.86
N THR A 14 2.69 14.38 -1.93
CA THR A 14 2.14 15.71 -2.21
C THR A 14 3.20 16.79 -2.03
N THR A 15 2.92 18.02 -2.49
CA THR A 15 3.60 19.20 -1.93
C THR A 15 3.20 19.40 -0.46
N ILE A 16 3.95 20.23 0.27
CA ILE A 16 3.56 20.62 1.63
C ILE A 16 2.20 21.32 1.59
N ILE A 17 1.25 20.79 2.34
CA ILE A 17 -0.06 21.38 2.58
C ILE A 17 0.07 22.36 3.75
N PRO A 18 -0.08 23.67 3.50
CA PRO A 18 0.12 24.68 4.52
C PRO A 18 -0.98 24.67 5.57
N SER A 19 -0.67 25.20 6.75
CA SER A 19 -1.63 25.50 7.82
C SER A 19 -1.24 26.82 8.49
N GLN A 20 -2.21 27.48 9.13
CA GLN A 20 -1.93 28.72 9.87
C GLN A 20 -0.89 28.51 10.98
N LYS A 21 -0.84 27.31 11.55
CA LYS A 21 0.19 26.92 12.52
C LYS A 21 1.23 26.03 11.83
N LYS A 22 2.51 26.40 11.94
CA LYS A 22 3.62 25.68 11.25
C LYS A 22 3.71 24.21 11.67
N ASP A 23 3.42 23.88 12.92
CA ASP A 23 3.34 22.50 13.44
C ASP A 23 2.21 21.67 12.82
N LYS A 24 1.22 22.33 12.19
CA LYS A 24 0.07 21.70 11.54
C LYS A 24 0.14 21.68 10.01
N GLN A 25 1.22 22.17 9.41
CA GLN A 25 1.47 21.87 8.00
C GLN A 25 1.79 20.38 7.84
N ARG A 26 1.53 19.81 6.66
CA ARG A 26 1.69 18.37 6.47
C ARG A 26 2.09 18.01 5.05
N ILE A 27 2.68 16.83 4.89
CA ILE A 27 2.88 16.16 3.61
C ILE A 27 2.19 14.79 3.67
N HIS A 28 1.58 14.38 2.56
CA HIS A 28 1.11 13.02 2.39
C HIS A 28 2.09 12.24 1.53
N LEU A 29 2.47 11.06 2.00
CA LEU A 29 3.31 10.12 1.28
C LEU A 29 2.53 8.82 1.05
N GLU A 30 2.92 8.12 0.02
CA GLU A 30 2.58 6.72 -0.16
C GLU A 30 3.87 5.89 -0.11
N LEU A 31 3.93 4.96 0.84
CA LEU A 31 5.03 4.03 0.99
C LEU A 31 4.64 2.67 0.42
N LYS A 32 5.55 2.04 -0.32
CA LYS A 32 5.42 0.66 -0.78
C LYS A 32 6.32 -0.26 0.03
N ASN A 33 5.76 -1.33 0.60
CA ASN A 33 6.54 -2.36 1.29
C ASN A 33 7.11 -3.40 0.30
N LEU A 34 7.78 -4.44 0.80
CA LEU A 34 8.36 -5.51 -0.02
C LEU A 34 7.29 -6.34 -0.75
N ASP A 35 6.11 -6.49 -0.16
CA ASP A 35 4.98 -7.23 -0.77
C ASP A 35 4.23 -6.40 -1.83
N GLY A 36 4.69 -5.19 -2.14
CA GLY A 36 4.03 -4.27 -3.06
C GLY A 36 2.79 -3.57 -2.50
N VAL A 37 2.51 -3.72 -1.20
CA VAL A 37 1.38 -3.07 -0.51
C VAL A 37 1.69 -1.60 -0.27
N LEU A 38 0.71 -0.76 -0.56
CA LEU A 38 0.77 0.69 -0.39
C LEU A 38 0.21 1.12 0.96
N LEU A 39 0.95 1.98 1.66
CA LEU A 39 0.56 2.57 2.93
C LEU A 39 0.56 4.10 2.83
N LYS A 40 -0.56 4.72 3.18
CA LYS A 40 -0.67 6.18 3.28
C LYS A 40 -0.03 6.67 4.59
N VAL A 41 0.84 7.67 4.47
CA VAL A 41 1.55 8.28 5.60
C VAL A 41 1.31 9.78 5.60
N THR A 42 0.97 10.34 6.76
CA THR A 42 0.87 11.80 6.96
C THR A 42 1.92 12.26 7.95
N LEU A 43 2.88 13.06 7.49
CA LEU A 43 3.88 13.67 8.36
C LEU A 43 3.53 15.13 8.59
N TRP A 44 3.66 15.58 9.84
CA TRP A 44 3.28 16.93 10.28
C TRP A 44 4.50 17.76 10.65
N GLY A 45 4.35 19.08 10.58
CA GLY A 45 5.31 20.05 11.12
C GLY A 45 6.72 19.87 10.57
N HIS A 46 7.69 19.69 11.46
CA HIS A 46 9.10 19.57 11.10
C HIS A 46 9.43 18.28 10.33
N PHE A 47 8.70 17.18 10.56
CA PHE A 47 8.86 15.95 9.77
C PHE A 47 8.44 16.14 8.32
N ALA A 48 7.39 16.94 8.09
CA ALA A 48 6.95 17.27 6.74
C ALA A 48 8.03 18.03 5.96
N ASN A 49 8.64 19.05 6.59
CA ASN A 49 9.74 19.80 5.99
C ASN A 49 10.94 18.89 5.73
N LYS A 50 11.38 18.13 6.74
CA LYS A 50 12.54 17.23 6.63
C LYS A 50 12.43 16.29 5.44
N VAL A 51 11.25 15.67 5.25
CA VAL A 51 11.02 14.76 4.13
C VAL A 51 10.89 15.51 2.81
N SER A 52 10.19 16.65 2.76
CA SER A 52 10.10 17.44 1.53
C SER A 52 11.48 17.88 1.06
N ASP A 53 12.28 18.49 1.94
CA ASP A 53 13.61 19.00 1.62
C ASP A 53 14.52 17.87 1.11
N TYR A 54 14.49 16.70 1.74
CA TYR A 54 15.24 15.53 1.26
C TYR A 54 14.78 15.12 -0.15
N LEU A 55 13.46 15.00 -0.34
CA LEU A 55 12.88 14.53 -1.60
C LEU A 55 12.96 15.56 -2.74
N ASP A 56 13.15 16.84 -2.44
CA ASP A 56 13.35 17.94 -3.39
C ASP A 56 14.83 18.08 -3.79
N THR A 57 15.77 17.66 -2.93
CA THR A 57 17.22 17.78 -3.16
C THR A 57 17.88 16.54 -3.79
N HIS A 58 17.20 15.40 -3.76
CA HIS A 58 17.67 14.15 -4.35
C HIS A 58 16.97 13.89 -5.69
N ASN A 59 17.65 13.20 -6.60
CA ASN A 59 17.10 12.92 -7.93
C ASN A 59 15.85 12.04 -7.79
N THR A 60 14.89 12.23 -8.70
CA THR A 60 13.66 11.42 -8.74
C THR A 60 13.91 9.94 -8.98
N ASP A 61 15.08 9.60 -9.54
CA ASP A 61 15.48 8.23 -9.84
C ASP A 61 16.10 7.51 -8.63
N ASP A 62 16.39 8.23 -7.53
CA ASP A 62 16.94 7.63 -6.33
C ASP A 62 15.86 6.88 -5.54
N CYS A 63 16.11 5.60 -5.23
CA CYS A 63 15.24 4.84 -4.35
C CYS A 63 15.30 5.42 -2.93
N VAL A 64 14.22 6.08 -2.49
CA VAL A 64 14.11 6.66 -1.14
C VAL A 64 13.37 5.71 -0.22
N VAL A 65 14.09 5.15 0.75
CA VAL A 65 13.55 4.29 1.81
C VAL A 65 13.41 5.12 3.08
N ILE A 66 12.20 5.08 3.66
CA ILE A 66 11.87 5.81 4.89
C ILE A 66 11.42 4.82 5.96
N ILE A 67 11.88 5.04 7.19
CA ILE A 67 11.29 4.48 8.40
C ILE A 67 10.56 5.59 9.15
N VAL A 68 9.33 5.32 9.56
CA VAL A 68 8.57 6.16 10.50
C VAL A 68 8.33 5.34 11.76
N GLN A 69 9.06 5.66 12.83
CA GLN A 69 8.89 5.02 14.13
C GLN A 69 7.87 5.76 14.98
N PHE A 70 7.19 5.00 15.84
CA PHE A 70 6.13 5.49 16.73
C PHE A 70 5.04 6.25 15.97
N ALA A 71 4.67 5.76 14.79
CA ALA A 71 3.58 6.32 14.01
C ALA A 71 2.24 5.91 14.62
N LYS A 72 1.27 6.82 14.61
CA LYS A 72 -0.08 6.55 15.08
C LYS A 72 -0.94 6.09 13.91
N ILE A 73 -1.68 4.99 14.09
CA ILE A 73 -2.70 4.57 13.13
C ILE A 73 -3.75 5.68 13.03
N ASN A 74 -4.01 6.12 11.80
CA ASN A 74 -4.99 7.14 11.49
C ASN A 74 -6.05 6.51 10.58
N ASP A 75 -7.28 6.45 11.07
CA ASP A 75 -8.45 6.17 10.25
C ASP A 75 -9.18 7.50 10.03
N TYR A 76 -9.07 8.03 8.82
CA TYR A 76 -9.80 9.22 8.43
C TYR A 76 -10.74 8.91 7.28
N ARG A 77 -12.04 8.90 7.58
CA ARG A 77 -13.12 8.65 6.60
C ARG A 77 -12.93 7.34 5.82
N GLY A 78 -12.51 6.27 6.49
CA GLY A 78 -12.30 4.96 5.87
C GLY A 78 -10.98 4.83 5.09
N ASN A 79 -10.11 5.84 5.13
CA ASN A 79 -8.74 5.72 4.65
C ASN A 79 -7.83 5.42 5.84
N ILE A 80 -7.49 4.15 5.99
CA ILE A 80 -6.54 3.68 7.00
C ILE A 80 -5.13 4.01 6.53
N GLY A 81 -4.36 4.64 7.40
CA GLY A 81 -2.95 4.92 7.20
C GLY A 81 -2.27 5.19 8.53
N VAL A 82 -1.12 5.85 8.48
CA VAL A 82 -0.41 6.29 9.69
C VAL A 82 -0.10 7.77 9.65
N ALA A 83 0.09 8.37 10.81
CA ALA A 83 0.50 9.75 10.94
C ALA A 83 1.59 9.90 12.00
N SER A 84 2.48 10.88 11.81
CA SER A 84 3.38 11.30 12.88
C SER A 84 2.59 11.83 14.08
N TYR A 85 3.07 11.58 15.29
CA TYR A 85 2.43 11.96 16.54
C TYR A 85 3.40 12.72 17.44
N TYR A 86 3.19 14.04 17.55
CA TYR A 86 3.98 14.97 18.39
C TYR A 86 5.48 14.66 18.35
N ASP A 87 6.13 14.64 19.52
CA ASP A 87 7.59 14.50 19.66
C ASP A 87 8.04 13.05 19.84
N VAL A 88 7.12 12.08 19.78
CA VAL A 88 7.47 10.66 19.93
C VAL A 88 7.83 10.02 18.59
N THR A 89 7.29 10.51 17.48
CA THR A 89 7.62 9.97 16.16
C THR A 89 9.08 10.27 15.81
N THR A 90 9.76 9.30 15.19
CA THR A 90 11.08 9.52 14.59
C THR A 90 11.06 9.11 13.12
N VAL A 91 11.70 9.90 12.26
CA VAL A 91 11.74 9.64 10.81
C VAL A 91 13.18 9.49 10.34
N PHE A 92 13.50 8.34 9.78
CA PHE A 92 14.78 8.00 9.15
C PHE A 92 14.61 7.97 7.64
N ILE A 93 15.50 8.63 6.91
CA ILE A 93 15.45 8.72 5.45
C ILE A 93 16.81 8.28 4.94
N ASN A 94 16.88 7.13 4.25
CA ASN A 94 18.10 6.58 3.67
C ASN A 94 19.32 6.60 4.63
N THR A 95 19.08 6.46 5.94
CA THR A 95 20.15 6.45 6.93
C THR A 95 20.93 5.15 6.87
N ASP A 96 22.19 5.18 7.31
CA ASP A 96 23.08 4.02 7.34
C ASP A 96 22.77 3.09 8.52
N ILE A 97 21.58 2.47 8.50
CA ILE A 97 21.10 1.52 9.52
C ILE A 97 20.75 0.18 8.88
N ASP A 98 20.87 -0.88 9.66
CA ASP A 98 20.74 -2.26 9.17
C ASP A 98 19.36 -2.53 8.58
N GLU A 99 18.29 -1.97 9.15
CA GLU A 99 16.93 -2.14 8.67
C GLU A 99 16.76 -1.59 7.24
N ILE A 100 17.33 -0.41 6.97
CA ILE A 100 17.27 0.19 5.62
C ILE A 100 18.15 -0.59 4.65
N LYS A 101 19.35 -1.03 5.07
CA LYS A 101 20.24 -1.87 4.25
C LYS A 101 19.55 -3.16 3.83
N GLN A 102 19.03 -3.91 4.81
CA GLN A 102 18.34 -5.17 4.57
C GLN A 102 17.08 -4.99 3.71
N PHE A 103 16.33 -3.91 3.91
CA PHE A 103 15.17 -3.61 3.09
C PHE A 103 15.57 -3.38 1.62
N ARG A 104 16.61 -2.58 1.38
CA ARG A 104 17.15 -2.31 0.03
C ARG A 104 17.68 -3.58 -0.65
N GLU A 105 18.40 -4.41 0.08
CA GLU A 105 18.91 -5.68 -0.44
C GLU A 105 17.79 -6.62 -0.89
N LYS A 106 16.71 -6.73 -0.11
CA LYS A 106 15.53 -7.52 -0.48
C LYS A 106 14.84 -6.93 -1.71
N LEU A 107 14.65 -5.62 -1.75
CA LEU A 107 14.08 -4.92 -2.89
C LEU A 107 14.87 -5.16 -4.20
N ALA A 108 16.20 -5.15 -4.13
CA ALA A 108 17.05 -5.42 -5.28
C ALA A 108 16.91 -6.87 -5.76
N LYS A 109 16.87 -7.85 -4.86
CA LYS A 109 16.68 -9.27 -5.21
C LYS A 109 15.35 -9.52 -5.92
N ASP A 110 14.28 -8.87 -5.47
CA ASP A 110 12.96 -9.00 -6.10
C ASP A 110 12.95 -8.40 -7.52
N ASN A 111 13.63 -7.27 -7.73
CA ASN A 111 13.79 -6.66 -9.05
C ASN A 111 14.61 -7.54 -10.01
N GLU A 112 15.68 -8.18 -9.53
CA GLU A 112 16.49 -9.11 -10.33
C GLU A 112 15.73 -10.39 -10.68
N SER A 113 14.94 -10.94 -9.74
CA SER A 113 14.08 -12.11 -10.02
C SER A 113 12.99 -11.80 -11.05
N SER A 114 12.46 -10.58 -11.02
CA SER A 114 11.50 -10.08 -12.01
C SER A 114 12.13 -9.90 -13.40
N GLN A 115 13.39 -9.48 -13.46
CA GLN A 115 14.16 -9.34 -14.71
C GLN A 115 14.62 -10.68 -15.28
N LEU A 116 15.02 -11.65 -14.43
CA LEU A 116 15.38 -13.01 -14.84
C LEU A 116 14.17 -13.81 -15.34
N SER A 117 12.96 -13.48 -14.90
CA SER A 117 11.72 -14.01 -15.50
C SER A 117 11.41 -13.41 -16.88
N GLY A 118 12.16 -12.39 -17.32
CA GLY A 118 11.94 -11.63 -18.55
C GLY A 118 12.54 -12.25 -19.82
N THR A 119 13.25 -13.38 -19.76
CA THR A 119 13.95 -13.91 -20.95
C THR A 119 13.31 -15.15 -21.59
N ILE A 120 12.29 -15.80 -21.00
CA ILE A 120 11.56 -16.86 -21.71
C ILE A 120 10.08 -16.89 -21.32
N SER A 121 9.23 -16.22 -22.11
CA SER A 121 7.90 -16.70 -22.52
C SER A 121 7.24 -15.74 -23.50
N LEU A 122 7.52 -15.95 -24.78
CA LEU A 122 6.70 -15.50 -25.89
C LEU A 122 5.32 -16.20 -25.80
N ILE A 123 4.27 -15.41 -25.62
CA ILE A 123 2.83 -15.70 -25.77
C ILE A 123 2.13 -16.52 -24.66
N ARG A 124 1.30 -15.82 -23.86
CA ARG A 124 -0.03 -16.32 -23.48
C ARG A 124 -1.05 -15.18 -23.39
N THR A 125 -1.47 -14.65 -24.52
CA THR A 125 -2.70 -13.85 -24.61
C THR A 125 -3.89 -14.80 -24.44
N LYS A 126 -4.70 -14.61 -23.40
CA LYS A 126 -6.09 -15.11 -23.38
C LYS A 126 -7.03 -13.95 -23.08
N HIS A 127 -7.20 -13.10 -24.08
CA HIS A 127 -8.46 -12.40 -24.30
C HIS A 127 -9.30 -13.33 -25.18
N VAL A 128 -10.36 -13.93 -24.65
CA VAL A 128 -11.35 -14.68 -25.44
C VAL A 128 -12.67 -13.92 -25.31
N SER A 129 -13.10 -13.35 -26.44
CA SER A 129 -14.38 -12.67 -26.59
C SER A 129 -15.56 -13.60 -26.30
N LEU A 130 -16.61 -13.00 -25.75
CA LEU A 130 -17.93 -13.59 -25.59
C LEU A 130 -18.60 -13.78 -26.95
N ASN A 131 -19.43 -14.83 -27.02
CA ASN A 131 -20.33 -15.26 -28.11
C ASN A 131 -19.65 -16.01 -29.27
N ASP A 132 -19.77 -17.33 -29.28
CA ASP A 132 -20.93 -17.94 -29.95
C ASP A 132 -21.07 -19.44 -29.65
N ASP A 133 -22.33 -19.82 -29.54
CA ASP A 133 -22.90 -21.15 -29.75
C ASP A 133 -22.69 -22.24 -28.69
N PHE A 134 -23.64 -22.35 -27.76
CA PHE A 134 -24.75 -23.31 -27.89
C PHE A 134 -24.30 -24.78 -27.94
N LEU A 135 -24.38 -25.41 -26.76
CA LEU A 135 -25.16 -26.65 -26.60
C LEU A 135 -25.00 -27.69 -27.72
N LYS A 136 -24.04 -28.61 -27.57
CA LYS A 136 -24.26 -29.97 -28.07
C LYS A 136 -23.93 -31.01 -27.00
N ASN A 137 -25.01 -31.37 -26.30
CA ASN A 137 -25.27 -32.71 -25.79
C ASN A 137 -24.44 -33.21 -24.61
N ASN A 138 -24.59 -32.59 -23.44
CA ASN A 138 -24.90 -33.41 -22.27
C ASN A 138 -25.53 -32.58 -21.15
N GLU A 139 -26.76 -32.94 -20.82
CA GLU A 139 -27.40 -32.54 -19.57
C GLU A 139 -26.67 -33.21 -18.41
N VAL A 140 -26.18 -32.43 -17.44
CA VAL A 140 -25.93 -32.99 -16.10
C VAL A 140 -26.43 -32.00 -15.06
N LYS A 141 -27.66 -32.24 -14.56
CA LYS A 141 -28.11 -31.70 -13.28
C LYS A 141 -28.07 -32.80 -12.22
N THR A 142 -27.18 -32.58 -11.25
CA THR A 142 -27.30 -32.73 -9.78
C THR A 142 -27.73 -34.07 -9.17
N ILE A 143 -26.88 -34.58 -8.28
CA ILE A 143 -27.25 -35.32 -7.06
C ILE A 143 -26.30 -34.75 -5.99
N TYR A 144 -26.64 -33.95 -4.99
CA TYR A 144 -27.82 -33.78 -4.16
C TYR A 144 -27.82 -32.30 -3.70
N LYS A 145 -28.79 -31.45 -4.10
CA LYS A 145 -29.89 -30.96 -3.23
C LYS A 145 -29.66 -31.26 -1.74
N SER A 146 -29.80 -30.35 -0.79
CA SER A 146 -30.56 -29.10 -0.72
C SER A 146 -30.27 -28.55 0.68
N LYS A 147 -29.99 -27.26 0.86
CA LYS A 147 -30.96 -26.25 1.32
C LYS A 147 -31.83 -26.70 2.50
N GLU A 148 -31.71 -25.97 3.60
CA GLU A 148 -32.79 -25.25 4.32
C GLU A 148 -32.11 -24.52 5.51
N SER A 149 -32.14 -23.20 5.72
CA SER A 149 -32.95 -22.12 5.14
C SER A 149 -32.25 -20.77 5.38
N VAL A 150 -31.65 -20.18 4.35
CA VAL A 150 -31.66 -18.71 4.25
C VAL A 150 -32.95 -18.37 3.52
N GLN A 151 -33.84 -17.66 4.21
CA GLN A 151 -35.04 -17.00 3.67
C GLN A 151 -36.34 -17.83 3.55
N LYS A 152 -36.86 -18.24 4.70
CA LYS A 152 -38.26 -18.00 5.09
C LYS A 152 -38.12 -17.27 6.44
N ILE A 153 -38.58 -16.06 6.74
CA ILE A 153 -39.77 -15.29 6.37
C ILE A 153 -39.57 -13.92 7.06
N ILE A 154 -39.79 -12.79 6.38
CA ILE A 154 -40.32 -11.59 7.05
C ILE A 154 -41.85 -11.74 6.89
N PRO A 155 -42.65 -11.84 7.97
CA PRO A 155 -43.22 -10.62 8.55
C PRO A 155 -43.34 -10.63 10.09
N GLY A 156 -43.57 -9.44 10.64
CA GLY A 156 -44.47 -9.28 11.78
C GLY A 156 -43.83 -8.85 13.10
N VAL A 157 -43.95 -7.55 13.39
CA VAL A 157 -44.56 -6.97 14.62
C VAL A 157 -44.40 -7.79 15.91
N PHE A 158 -43.60 -7.31 16.86
CA PHE A 158 -43.99 -6.55 18.05
C PHE A 158 -42.75 -5.85 18.65
#